data_AF-A0A0C9U301-F1
#
_entry.id   AF-A0A0C9U301-F1
#
_cell.length_a   1.000
_cell.length_b   1.000
_cell.length_c   1.000
_cell.angle_alpha   90.00
_cell.angle_beta   90.00
_cell.angle_gamma   90.00
#
_symmetry.space_group_name_H-M   'P 1'
#
loop_
_entity.id
_entity.type
_entity.pdbx_description
1 polymer ?
#
loop_
_entity_poly.entity_id
_entity_poly.type
_entity_poly.pdbx_seq_one_letter_code
_entity_poly.pdbx_strand_id
1 'polypeptide(L)'
;QMYALKCEDELEVESHMEKLMSLKERLSSMNDKLDDSEYVIIILGSLPDSYRGVGQSLSAAARITGKPLTAQTVIDAVLHEYHC
;
A
#
# COMPACT_ATOMS: atom_id res chain seq x y z
N GLN A 1 -11.52 11.14 0.21
CA GLN A 1 -11.31 10.15 -0.87
C GLN A 1 -9.86 9.68 -0.78
N MET A 2 -9.61 8.37 -0.61
CA MET A 2 -8.25 7.83 -0.43
C MET A 2 -7.38 7.95 -1.69
N TYR A 3 -8.00 7.96 -2.88
CA TYR A 3 -7.32 8.06 -4.18
C TYR A 3 -6.49 9.33 -4.42
N ALA A 4 -6.64 10.35 -3.56
CA ALA A 4 -5.92 11.62 -3.68
C ALA A 4 -4.72 11.74 -2.72
N LEU A 5 -4.50 10.75 -1.86
CA LEU A 5 -3.37 10.76 -0.92
C LEU A 5 -2.11 10.30 -1.66
N LYS A 6 -1.15 11.20 -1.79
CA LYS A 6 0.19 10.95 -2.34
C LYS A 6 1.22 11.22 -1.24
N CYS A 7 2.27 10.42 -1.23
CA CYS A 7 3.47 10.59 -0.45
C CYS A 7 4.58 10.95 -1.45
N GLU A 8 5.05 12.20 -1.36
CA GLU A 8 6.13 12.70 -2.21
C GLU A 8 7.48 12.69 -1.48
N ASP A 9 7.45 12.68 -0.15
CA ASP A 9 8.62 12.65 0.71
C ASP A 9 8.87 11.21 1.22
N GLU A 10 10.04 10.67 0.86
CA GLU A 10 10.47 9.34 1.31
C GLU A 10 10.52 9.22 2.83
N LEU A 11 10.82 10.32 3.54
CA LEU A 11 10.89 10.36 5.00
C LEU A 11 9.51 10.29 5.68
N GLU A 12 8.43 10.44 4.92
CA GLU A 12 7.07 10.40 5.44
C GLU A 12 6.34 9.09 5.14
N VAL A 13 6.98 8.14 4.44
CA VAL A 13 6.35 6.90 3.96
C VAL A 13 5.70 6.09 5.08
N GLU A 14 6.38 5.92 6.22
CA GLU A 14 5.82 5.23 7.39
C GLU A 14 4.55 5.92 7.90
N SER A 15 4.63 7.23 8.18
CA SER A 15 3.49 8.02 8.65
C SER A 15 2.32 8.03 7.65
N HIS A 16 2.63 7.92 6.36
CA HIS A 16 1.64 7.84 5.29
C HIS A 16 0.95 6.47 5.27
N MET A 17 1.69 5.37 5.50
CA MET A 17 1.09 4.04 5.67
C MET A 17 0.15 4.00 6.88
N GLU A 18 0.54 4.60 8.01
CA GLU A 18 -0.32 4.70 9.20
C GLU A 18 -1.64 5.44 8.91
N LYS A 19 -1.57 6.55 8.16
CA LYS A 19 -2.75 7.31 7.72
C LYS A 19 -3.66 6.45 6.84
N LEU A 20 -3.11 5.72 5.86
CA LEU A 20 -3.90 4.86 4.98
C LEU A 20 -4.59 3.72 5.75
N MET A 21 -3.88 3.07 6.68
CA MET A 21 -4.45 2.03 7.54
C MET A 21 -5.62 2.58 8.37
N SER A 22 -5.41 3.73 9.00
CA SER A 22 -6.43 4.42 9.80
C SER A 22 -7.67 4.78 8.97
N LEU A 23 -7.49 5.19 7.70
CA LEU A 23 -8.60 5.46 6.79
C LEU A 23 -9.36 4.18 6.41
N LYS A 24 -8.66 3.08 6.11
CA LYS A 24 -9.32 1.79 5.79
C LYS A 24 -10.16 1.27 6.96
N GLU A 25 -9.66 1.38 8.19
CA GLU A 25 -10.39 0.99 9.40
C GLU A 25 -11.67 1.82 9.58
N ARG A 26 -11.57 3.13 9.34
CA ARG A 26 -12.73 4.04 9.40
C ARG A 26 -13.76 3.77 8.31
N LEU A 27 -13.35 3.41 7.09
CA LEU A 27 -14.29 3.04 6.03
C LEU A 27 -15.00 1.71 6.34
N SER A 28 -14.25 0.75 6.87
CA SER A 28 -14.81 -0.55 7.27
C SER A 28 -15.87 -0.41 8.36
N SER A 29 -15.72 0.54 9.28
CA SER A 29 -16.73 0.82 10.31
C SER A 29 -17.97 1.56 9.78
N MET A 30 -17.87 2.19 8.61
CA MET A 30 -18.97 2.90 7.93
C MET A 30 -19.75 2.01 6.95
N ASN A 31 -19.51 0.69 6.96
CA ASN A 31 -20.12 -0.30 6.06
C ASN A 31 -19.74 -0.12 4.57
N ASP A 32 -18.73 0.72 4.30
CA ASP A 32 -18.16 0.91 2.97
C ASP A 32 -16.95 -0.01 2.85
N LYS A 33 -17.10 -1.11 2.10
CA LYS A 33 -16.06 -2.12 1.94
C LYS A 33 -15.16 -1.74 0.77
N LEU A 34 -14.01 -1.16 1.09
CA LEU A 34 -12.91 -1.05 0.13
C LEU A 34 -12.34 -2.45 -0.12
N ASP A 35 -12.37 -2.92 -1.37
CA ASP A 35 -11.81 -4.21 -1.71
C ASP A 35 -10.29 -4.22 -1.49
N ASP A 36 -9.73 -5.39 -1.17
CA ASP A 36 -8.31 -5.47 -0.88
C ASP A 36 -7.44 -5.18 -2.12
N SER A 37 -7.90 -5.55 -3.31
CA SER A 37 -7.21 -5.24 -4.57
C SER A 37 -7.25 -3.74 -4.90
N GLU A 38 -8.37 -3.07 -4.62
CA GLU A 38 -8.49 -1.62 -4.76
C GLU A 38 -7.56 -0.91 -3.79
N TYR A 39 -7.47 -1.41 -2.54
CA TYR A 39 -6.58 -0.83 -1.55
C TYR A 39 -5.10 -1.04 -1.89
N VAL A 40 -4.72 -2.19 -2.46
CA VAL A 40 -3.37 -2.43 -2.99
C VAL A 40 -3.02 -1.38 -4.06
N ILE A 41 -3.94 -1.11 -4.99
CA ILE A 41 -3.73 -0.09 -6.04
C ILE A 41 -3.55 1.29 -5.43
N ILE A 42 -4.36 1.64 -4.41
CA ILE A 42 -4.24 2.92 -3.69
C ILE A 42 -2.86 3.02 -3.02
N ILE A 43 -2.43 2.00 -2.27
CA ILE A 43 -1.14 2.02 -1.57
C ILE A 43 0.00 2.21 -2.59
N LEU A 44 0.12 1.33 -3.57
CA LEU A 44 1.20 1.39 -4.57
C LEU A 44 1.16 2.69 -5.38
N GLY A 45 -0.03 3.18 -5.71
CA GLY A 45 -0.21 4.44 -6.42
C GLY A 45 0.10 5.66 -5.56
N SER A 46 0.10 5.54 -4.23
CA SER A 46 0.31 6.66 -3.31
C SER A 46 1.78 6.90 -2.97
N LEU A 47 2.68 5.94 -3.24
CA LEU A 47 4.08 6.00 -2.83
C LEU A 47 4.94 6.88 -3.76
N PRO A 48 6.11 7.34 -3.27
CA PRO A 48 7.12 7.97 -4.10
C PRO A 48 7.62 7.07 -5.23
N ASP A 49 8.16 7.66 -6.30
CA ASP A 49 8.64 6.92 -7.47
C ASP A 49 9.79 5.95 -7.15
N SER A 50 10.56 6.19 -6.09
CA SER A 50 11.61 5.28 -5.61
C SER A 50 11.08 3.90 -5.19
N TYR A 51 9.83 3.82 -4.74
CA TYR A 51 9.18 2.56 -4.34
C TYR A 51 8.62 1.75 -5.53
N ARG A 52 8.78 2.21 -6.77
CA ARG A 52 8.36 1.44 -7.96
C ARG A 52 9.02 0.05 -8.00
N GLY A 53 10.25 -0.07 -7.53
CA GLY A 53 10.97 -1.36 -7.44
C GLY A 53 10.27 -2.36 -6.52
N VAL A 54 9.73 -1.90 -5.39
CA VAL A 54 8.96 -2.73 -4.44
C VAL A 54 7.70 -3.26 -5.11
N GLY A 55 6.94 -2.39 -5.79
CA GLY A 55 5.72 -2.79 -6.50
C GLY A 55 5.97 -3.82 -7.61
N GLN A 56 7.06 -3.66 -8.38
CA GLN A 56 7.45 -4.62 -9.41
C GLN A 56 7.85 -5.98 -8.81
N SER A 57 8.61 -5.96 -7.71
CA SER A 57 9.07 -7.17 -7.02
C SER A 57 7.91 -7.96 -6.44
N LEU A 58 6.97 -7.28 -5.78
CA LEU A 58 5.73 -7.88 -5.27
C LEU A 58 4.88 -8.47 -6.40
N SER A 59 4.72 -7.75 -7.51
CA SER A 59 3.98 -8.24 -8.68
C SER A 59 4.62 -9.49 -9.29
N ALA A 60 5.96 -9.53 -9.36
CA ALA A 60 6.68 -10.71 -9.82
C ALA A 60 6.51 -11.90 -8.85
N ALA A 61 6.61 -11.66 -7.54
CA ALA A 61 6.41 -12.69 -6.52
C ALA A 61 4.99 -13.28 -6.55
N ALA A 62 3.96 -12.44 -6.70
CA ALA A 62 2.57 -12.88 -6.84
C ALA A 62 2.38 -13.79 -8.06
N ARG A 63 2.98 -13.43 -9.20
CA ARG A 63 2.96 -14.26 -10.42
C ARG A 63 3.65 -15.62 -10.24
N ILE A 64 4.81 -15.63 -9.58
CA ILE A 64 5.59 -16.87 -9.38
C ILE A 64 4.89 -17.81 -8.40
N THR A 65 4.33 -17.25 -7.33
CA THR A 65 3.68 -18.04 -6.26
C THR A 65 2.22 -18.40 -6.56
N GLY A 66 1.61 -17.73 -7.53
CA GLY A 66 0.17 -17.85 -7.82
C GLY A 66 -0.73 -17.30 -6.71
N LYS A 67 -0.16 -16.57 -5.73
CA LYS A 67 -0.91 -15.98 -4.63
C LYS A 67 -1.20 -14.51 -4.93
N PRO A 68 -2.45 -14.04 -4.74
CA PRO A 68 -2.77 -12.63 -4.91
C PRO A 68 -2.02 -11.79 -3.88
N LEU A 69 -1.65 -10.55 -4.27
CA LEU A 69 -1.15 -9.57 -3.31
C LEU A 69 -2.29 -9.17 -2.38
N THR A 70 -1.98 -9.14 -1.09
CA THR A 70 -2.85 -8.53 -0.09
C THR A 70 -2.31 -7.17 0.29
N ALA A 71 -3.20 -6.27 0.73
CA ALA A 71 -2.76 -4.97 1.20
C ALA A 71 -1.78 -5.06 2.37
N GLN A 72 -1.96 -6.03 3.27
CA GLN A 72 -1.03 -6.24 4.38
C GLN A 72 0.37 -6.59 3.87
N THR A 73 0.48 -7.51 2.91
CA THR A 73 1.77 -7.88 2.31
C THR A 73 2.45 -6.68 1.65
N VAL A 74 1.68 -5.80 1.01
CA VAL A 74 2.24 -4.58 0.41
C VAL A 74 2.74 -3.62 1.49
N ILE A 75 1.96 -3.38 2.54
CA ILE A 75 2.35 -2.52 3.67
C ILE A 75 3.63 -3.04 4.32
N ASP A 76 3.70 -4.34 4.63
CA ASP A 76 4.87 -4.94 5.26
C ASP A 76 6.13 -4.78 4.40
N ALA A 77 6.01 -4.96 3.09
CA ALA A 77 7.13 -4.79 2.16
C ALA A 77 7.58 -3.33 2.03
N VAL A 78 6.65 -2.38 2.04
CA VAL A 78 6.95 -0.94 1.98
C VAL A 78 7.67 -0.50 3.26
N LEU A 79 7.16 -0.89 4.44
CA LEU A 79 7.77 -0.56 5.71
C LEU A 79 9.12 -1.28 5.89
N HIS A 80 9.29 -2.48 5.31
CA HIS A 80 10.59 -3.13 5.27
C HIS A 80 11.60 -2.32 4.46
N GLU A 81 11.25 -1.92 3.23
CA GLU A 81 12.12 -1.10 2.37
C GLU A 81 12.48 0.22 3.04
N TYR A 82 11.52 0.89 3.70
CA TYR A 82 11.76 2.15 4.40
C TYR A 82 12.81 2.06 5.53
N HIS A 83 12.90 0.90 6.19
CA HIS A 83 13.82 0.69 7.31
C HIS A 83 15.19 0.12 6.91
N CYS A 84 15.38 -0.21 5.62
CA CYS A 84 16.63 -0.76 5.08
C CYS A 84 17.57 0.34 4.59
#